data_AF-A0A4Q3GT35-F1
#
_entry.id   AF-A0A4Q3GT35-F1
#
_cell.length_a   1.000
_cell.length_b   1.000
_cell.length_c   1.000
_cell.angle_alpha   90.00
_cell.angle_beta   90.00
_cell.angle_gamma   90.00
#
_symmetry.space_group_name_H-M   'P 1'
#
loop_
_entity.id
_entity.type
_entity.pdbx_description
1 polymer ?
#
loop_
_entity_poly.entity_id
_entity_poly.type
_entity_poly.pdbx_seq_one_letter_code
_entity_poly.pdbx_strand_id
1 'polypeptide(L)'
;AATGLLVEWAARLHATCEAHFKDAVFDRAGQDEFCAWLEQLGERARALAFGMDFGFLFNRERRLFSIGFRADENRLDESCYDLLASEARLTSLFAIAKGDVPSEHWFRLGRPVTTVQGQATLVSWSGSMFEYLMPPVVMHERQGGILNQSDNLSIEKQIAYGRSLGIPWGVSESAYHARDREMNYQYHNFGVPGLGLKRDLGNNVVIAPYASLLASQFKPREAVANLAKLNAVGALGVFGYYDAVDFTGSRVPEGKRYAVVHNYMAHHQGMSITSIGNAVLNGRLRDRFHADPVVEAAELLLQEKAPRVAVPVRTPDAGEPLTEVTERLGAEKYRVVENPARQP
;
A
#
# COMPACT_ATOMS: atom_id res chain seq x y z
N ALA A 1 33.09 -4.60 8.03
CA ALA A 1 31.74 -4.22 7.55
C ALA A 1 31.03 -3.30 8.53
N ALA A 2 30.80 -3.69 9.79
CA ALA A 2 30.07 -2.89 10.79
C ALA A 2 30.68 -1.49 11.07
N THR A 3 32.00 -1.36 11.04
CA THR A 3 32.71 -0.08 11.24
C THR A 3 32.51 0.92 10.10
N GLY A 4 32.41 0.47 8.85
CA GLY A 4 32.17 1.35 7.69
C GLY A 4 30.76 1.92 7.68
N LEU A 5 29.77 1.07 7.96
CA LEU A 5 28.36 1.48 8.04
C LEU A 5 28.13 2.47 9.20
N LEU A 6 28.79 2.26 10.35
CA LEU A 6 28.73 3.19 11.48
C LEU A 6 29.28 4.57 11.10
N VAL A 7 30.42 4.62 10.41
CA VAL A 7 31.03 5.88 9.96
C VAL A 7 30.11 6.60 8.95
N GLU A 8 29.51 5.86 8.03
CA GLU A 8 28.56 6.44 7.07
C GLU A 8 27.34 7.04 7.77
N TRP A 9 26.72 6.32 8.70
CA TRP A 9 25.57 6.84 9.43
C TRP A 9 25.92 8.00 10.36
N ALA A 10 27.09 7.98 10.99
CA ALA A 10 27.57 9.11 11.78
C ALA A 10 27.78 10.36 10.90
N ALA A 11 28.36 10.20 9.70
CA ALA A 11 28.53 11.28 8.75
C ALA A 11 27.20 11.84 8.24
N ARG A 12 26.23 10.97 7.93
CA ARG A 12 24.87 11.37 7.54
C ARG A 12 24.15 12.11 8.68
N LEU A 13 24.24 11.62 9.91
CA LEU A 13 23.66 12.28 11.09
C LEU A 13 24.27 13.67 11.29
N HIS A 14 25.61 13.77 11.23
CA HIS A 14 26.31 15.05 11.33
C HIS A 14 25.85 16.03 10.23
N ALA A 15 25.80 15.59 8.97
CA ALA A 15 25.32 16.41 7.87
C ALA A 15 23.86 16.88 8.05
N THR A 16 22.98 16.02 8.57
CA THR A 16 21.59 16.38 8.89
C THR A 16 21.51 17.40 10.02
N CYS A 17 22.30 17.22 11.09
CA CYS A 17 22.37 18.21 12.18
C CYS A 17 22.88 19.57 11.68
N GLU A 18 23.94 19.59 10.88
CA GLU A 18 24.48 20.81 10.28
C GLU A 18 23.45 21.50 9.36
N ALA A 19 22.70 20.74 8.56
CA ALA A 19 21.61 21.28 7.75
C ALA A 19 20.52 21.92 8.63
N HIS A 20 20.08 21.24 9.69
CA HIS A 20 19.11 21.80 10.63
C HIS A 20 19.60 23.04 11.37
N PHE A 21 20.88 23.09 11.75
CA PHE A 21 21.46 24.30 12.33
C PHE A 21 21.45 25.45 11.32
N LYS A 22 21.80 25.20 10.05
CA LYS A 22 21.72 26.21 8.99
C LYS A 22 20.28 26.69 8.77
N ASP A 23 19.31 25.78 8.76
CA ASP A 23 17.88 26.14 8.64
C ASP A 23 17.41 27.00 9.83
N ALA A 24 17.92 26.73 11.04
CA ALA A 24 17.58 27.49 12.24
C ALA A 24 18.23 28.88 12.28
N VAL A 25 19.43 29.04 11.70
CA VAL A 25 20.13 30.32 11.51
C VAL A 25 19.68 30.94 10.19
N PHE A 26 18.37 31.20 10.10
CA PHE A 26 17.75 31.79 8.91
C PHE A 26 18.12 33.27 8.78
N ASP A 27 18.79 33.62 7.68
CA ASP A 27 19.05 35.03 7.34
C ASP A 27 17.78 35.69 6.81
N ARG A 28 17.29 36.71 7.53
CA ARG A 28 16.11 37.48 7.11
C ARG A 28 16.31 38.20 5.78
N ALA A 29 17.56 38.48 5.38
CA ALA A 29 17.84 39.15 4.11
C ALA A 29 17.49 38.28 2.88
N GLY A 30 17.50 36.95 3.01
CA GLY A 30 17.14 36.01 1.94
C GLY A 30 15.71 35.47 2.01
N GLN A 31 14.89 35.96 2.94
CA GLN A 31 13.55 35.41 3.20
C GLN A 31 12.64 35.50 1.98
N ASP A 32 12.59 36.67 1.35
CA ASP A 32 11.70 36.92 0.22
C ASP A 32 12.11 36.09 -1.00
N GLU A 33 13.41 35.92 -1.24
CA GLU A 33 13.94 35.07 -2.30
C GLU A 33 13.60 33.59 -2.06
N PHE A 34 13.75 33.11 -0.82
CA PHE A 34 13.41 31.74 -0.46
C PHE A 34 11.89 31.47 -0.58
N CYS A 35 11.05 32.40 -0.12
CA CYS A 35 9.60 32.32 -0.32
C CYS A 35 9.23 32.28 -1.81
N ALA A 36 9.79 33.18 -2.62
CA ALA A 36 9.55 33.19 -4.06
C ALA A 36 9.98 31.88 -4.73
N TRP A 37 11.11 31.29 -4.31
CA TRP A 37 11.55 29.99 -4.81
C TRP A 37 10.58 28.85 -4.42
N LEU A 38 10.10 28.82 -3.17
CA LEU A 38 9.11 27.83 -2.72
C LEU A 38 7.78 27.97 -3.46
N GLU A 39 7.33 29.19 -3.72
CA GLU A 39 6.14 29.46 -4.54
C GLU A 39 6.33 28.94 -5.96
N GLN A 40 7.45 29.23 -6.61
CA GLN A 40 7.77 28.70 -7.94
C GLN A 40 7.82 27.17 -7.97
N LEU A 41 8.38 26.54 -6.94
CA LEU A 41 8.38 25.08 -6.81
C LEU A 41 6.96 24.53 -6.67
N GLY A 42 6.12 25.19 -5.86
CA GLY A 42 4.71 24.89 -5.70
C GLY A 42 3.93 24.97 -7.02
N GLU A 43 4.10 26.06 -7.77
CA GLU A 43 3.47 26.25 -9.09
C GLU A 43 3.89 25.18 -10.09
N ARG A 44 5.18 24.81 -10.11
CA ARG A 44 5.67 23.72 -10.97
C ARG A 44 5.07 22.36 -10.59
N ALA A 45 5.01 22.05 -9.29
CA ALA A 45 4.39 20.81 -8.82
C ALA A 45 2.89 20.77 -9.16
N ARG A 46 2.19 21.90 -8.99
CA ARG A 46 0.79 22.06 -9.38
C ARG A 46 0.61 21.86 -10.89
N ALA A 47 1.43 22.50 -11.72
CA ALA A 47 1.37 22.36 -13.17
C ALA A 47 1.58 20.90 -13.63
N LEU A 48 2.49 20.16 -12.99
CA LEU A 48 2.69 18.73 -13.27
C LEU A 48 1.46 17.90 -12.87
N ALA A 49 0.91 18.13 -11.68
CA ALA A 49 -0.25 17.38 -11.19
C ALA A 49 -1.51 17.65 -12.04
N PHE A 50 -1.77 18.91 -12.38
CA PHE A 50 -2.92 19.32 -13.18
C PHE A 50 -2.73 19.15 -14.70
N GLY A 51 -1.49 18.97 -15.15
CA GLY A 51 -1.18 18.64 -16.55
C GLY A 51 -1.48 17.19 -16.92
N MET A 52 -1.63 16.29 -15.94
CA MET A 52 -2.02 14.90 -16.18
C MET A 52 -3.47 14.82 -16.68
N ASP A 53 -3.70 14.23 -17.85
CA ASP A 53 -5.04 13.95 -18.36
C ASP A 53 -5.49 12.57 -17.91
N PHE A 54 -6.43 12.47 -16.96
CA PHE A 54 -7.02 11.19 -16.57
C PHE A 54 -8.14 10.73 -17.53
N GLY A 55 -8.69 11.64 -18.33
CA GLY A 55 -9.85 11.38 -19.18
C GLY A 55 -9.62 10.27 -20.21
N PHE A 56 -8.40 10.11 -20.73
CA PHE A 56 -8.12 9.03 -21.70
C PHE A 56 -8.16 7.63 -21.07
N LEU A 57 -7.88 7.50 -19.76
CA LEU A 57 -7.99 6.22 -19.03
C LEU A 57 -9.45 5.89 -18.68
N PHE A 58 -10.36 6.85 -18.79
CA PHE A 58 -11.76 6.68 -18.43
C PHE A 58 -12.55 5.95 -19.52
N ASN A 59 -13.00 4.73 -19.22
CA ASN A 59 -13.91 4.01 -20.07
C ASN A 59 -15.33 4.59 -19.92
N ARG A 60 -15.80 5.32 -20.94
CA ARG A 60 -17.10 6.01 -20.93
C ARG A 60 -18.31 5.08 -20.86
N GLU A 61 -18.21 3.87 -21.41
CA GLU A 61 -19.30 2.89 -21.38
C GLU A 61 -19.45 2.29 -19.97
N ARG A 62 -18.33 1.88 -19.38
CA ARG A 62 -18.31 1.29 -18.03
C ARG A 62 -18.44 2.34 -16.92
N ARG A 63 -18.07 3.59 -17.22
CA ARG A 63 -17.92 4.74 -16.30
C ARG A 63 -16.88 4.48 -15.20
N LEU A 64 -15.79 3.81 -15.58
CA LEU A 64 -14.72 3.40 -14.69
C LEU A 64 -13.36 3.65 -15.34
N PHE A 65 -12.31 3.75 -14.54
CA PHE A 65 -10.95 3.80 -15.07
C PHE A 65 -10.51 2.41 -15.52
N SER A 66 -9.91 2.35 -16.71
CA SER A 66 -9.11 1.20 -17.12
C SER A 66 -7.88 1.07 -16.23
N ILE A 67 -7.40 -0.16 -16.01
CA ILE A 67 -6.18 -0.39 -15.21
C ILE A 67 -4.92 0.08 -15.93
N GLY A 68 -4.98 0.32 -17.23
CA GLY A 68 -3.84 0.77 -18.00
C GLY A 68 -4.15 1.06 -19.46
N PHE A 69 -3.14 1.53 -20.17
CA PHE A 69 -3.20 1.82 -21.58
C PHE A 69 -1.98 1.21 -22.27
N ARG A 70 -2.22 0.42 -23.31
CA ARG A 70 -1.17 -0.22 -24.10
C ARG A 70 -0.81 0.69 -25.27
N ALA A 71 0.30 1.40 -25.13
CA ALA A 71 0.74 2.40 -26.12
C ALA A 71 0.96 1.78 -27.52
N ASP A 72 1.57 0.60 -27.58
CA ASP A 72 1.85 -0.10 -28.84
C ASP A 72 0.58 -0.51 -29.60
N GLU A 73 -0.50 -0.76 -28.85
CA GLU A 73 -1.81 -1.16 -29.40
C GLU A 73 -2.78 0.03 -29.50
N ASN A 74 -2.40 1.21 -29.00
CA ASN A 74 -3.25 2.39 -28.84
C ASN A 74 -4.63 2.05 -28.22
N ARG A 75 -4.63 1.21 -27.18
CA ARG A 75 -5.86 0.63 -26.62
C ARG A 75 -5.84 0.62 -25.09
N LEU A 76 -6.99 0.92 -24.50
CA LEU A 76 -7.22 0.74 -23.07
C LEU A 76 -7.22 -0.75 -22.71
N ASP A 77 -6.75 -1.07 -21.51
CA ASP A 77 -6.97 -2.41 -20.97
C ASP A 77 -8.47 -2.62 -20.74
N GLU A 78 -8.94 -3.84 -21.00
CA GLU A 78 -10.35 -4.20 -20.84
C GLU A 78 -10.75 -4.22 -19.35
N SER A 79 -9.79 -4.50 -18.47
CA SER A 79 -9.98 -4.52 -17.03
C SER A 79 -10.10 -3.11 -16.48
N CYS A 80 -10.92 -2.94 -15.45
CA CYS A 80 -11.16 -1.65 -14.83
C CYS A 80 -10.98 -1.72 -13.32
N TYR A 81 -10.59 -0.60 -12.73
CA TYR A 81 -10.74 -0.37 -11.31
C TYR A 81 -12.22 -0.15 -11.01
N ASP A 82 -12.86 -1.17 -10.44
CA ASP A 82 -14.30 -1.25 -10.26
C ASP A 82 -14.73 -1.41 -8.81
N LEU A 83 -13.82 -1.32 -7.84
CA LEU A 83 -14.10 -1.43 -6.40
C LEU A 83 -13.70 -0.16 -5.65
N LEU A 84 -14.48 0.21 -4.64
CA LEU A 84 -14.20 1.34 -3.75
C LEU A 84 -13.06 1.01 -2.76
N ALA A 85 -12.90 -0.25 -2.37
CA ALA A 85 -11.72 -0.73 -1.65
C ALA A 85 -10.60 -1.04 -2.66
N SER A 86 -9.92 0.01 -3.09
CA SER A 86 -8.75 -0.02 -3.97
C SER A 86 -7.93 1.24 -3.76
N GLU A 87 -6.63 1.12 -3.99
CA GLU A 87 -5.68 2.21 -4.07
C GLU A 87 -6.09 3.27 -5.10
N ALA A 88 -6.72 2.84 -6.20
CA ALA A 88 -7.11 3.68 -7.32
C ALA A 88 -8.22 4.66 -6.95
N ARG A 89 -8.89 4.50 -5.80
CA ARG A 89 -9.90 5.47 -5.32
C ARG A 89 -9.31 6.86 -5.11
N LEU A 90 -8.01 6.97 -4.80
CA LEU A 90 -7.34 8.27 -4.73
C LEU A 90 -7.31 8.96 -6.10
N THR A 91 -6.95 8.20 -7.15
CA THR A 91 -7.00 8.68 -8.53
C THR A 91 -8.42 9.06 -8.94
N SER A 92 -9.41 8.24 -8.59
CA SER A 92 -10.83 8.55 -8.79
C SER A 92 -11.25 9.86 -8.16
N LEU A 93 -10.91 10.08 -6.88
CA LEU A 93 -11.23 11.31 -6.18
C LEU A 93 -10.57 12.52 -6.87
N PHE A 94 -9.26 12.44 -7.14
CA PHE A 94 -8.51 13.54 -7.72
C PHE A 94 -8.96 13.88 -9.15
N ALA A 95 -9.23 12.89 -9.98
CA ALA A 95 -9.72 13.10 -11.34
C ALA A 95 -11.13 13.73 -11.38
N ILE A 96 -12.00 13.36 -10.44
CA ILE A 96 -13.32 14.02 -10.28
C ILE A 96 -13.14 15.45 -9.79
N ALA A 97 -12.30 15.66 -8.77
CA ALA A 97 -11.99 16.97 -8.23
C ALA A 97 -11.46 17.93 -9.31
N LYS A 98 -10.51 17.45 -10.13
CA LYS A 98 -9.92 18.17 -11.26
C LYS A 98 -10.91 18.44 -12.40
N GLY A 99 -12.00 17.68 -12.49
CA GLY A 99 -13.01 17.78 -13.54
C GLY A 99 -12.70 16.97 -14.80
N ASP A 100 -11.74 16.05 -14.76
CA ASP A 100 -11.39 15.18 -15.89
C ASP A 100 -12.47 14.12 -16.17
N VAL A 101 -13.16 13.68 -15.12
CA VAL A 101 -14.21 12.65 -15.18
C VAL A 101 -15.41 13.06 -14.33
N PRO A 102 -16.64 12.62 -14.67
CA PRO A 102 -17.83 13.02 -13.92
C PRO A 102 -17.94 12.29 -12.59
N SER A 103 -18.66 12.89 -11.63
CA SER A 103 -18.85 12.33 -10.28
C SER A 103 -19.58 10.99 -10.25
N GLU A 104 -20.34 10.63 -11.29
CA GLU A 104 -20.97 9.30 -11.40
C GLU A 104 -19.93 8.17 -11.36
N HIS A 105 -18.68 8.44 -11.73
CA HIS A 105 -17.58 7.50 -11.61
C HIS A 105 -17.45 6.95 -10.18
N TRP A 106 -17.51 7.82 -9.17
CA TRP A 106 -17.38 7.42 -7.75
C TRP A 106 -18.49 6.47 -7.29
N PHE A 107 -19.70 6.72 -7.76
CA PHE A 107 -20.87 5.90 -7.45
C PHE A 107 -20.90 4.60 -8.26
N ARG A 108 -20.11 4.51 -9.33
CA ARG A 108 -19.93 3.29 -10.11
C ARG A 108 -18.98 2.30 -9.46
N LEU A 109 -18.06 2.76 -8.61
CA LEU A 109 -17.18 1.89 -7.82
C LEU A 109 -18.01 0.94 -6.93
N GLY A 110 -17.78 -0.35 -7.08
CA GLY A 110 -18.45 -1.40 -6.33
C GLY A 110 -18.17 -1.29 -4.84
N ARG A 111 -19.20 -1.57 -4.03
CA ARG A 111 -19.13 -1.64 -2.57
C ARG A 111 -19.48 -3.04 -2.07
N PRO A 112 -18.87 -4.12 -2.63
CA PRO A 112 -19.07 -5.44 -2.05
C PRO A 112 -18.56 -5.43 -0.62
N VAL A 113 -19.31 -6.04 0.28
CA VAL A 113 -18.96 -6.08 1.69
C VAL A 113 -18.94 -7.52 2.18
N THR A 114 -18.07 -7.78 3.15
CA THR A 114 -18.03 -8.98 3.96
C THR A 114 -18.29 -8.61 5.42
N THR A 115 -18.32 -9.60 6.31
CA THR A 115 -18.52 -9.38 7.74
C THR A 115 -17.23 -9.68 8.49
N VAL A 116 -16.68 -8.66 9.14
CA VAL A 116 -15.55 -8.79 10.08
C VAL A 116 -16.03 -8.31 11.44
N GLN A 117 -15.91 -9.17 12.47
CA GLN A 117 -16.36 -8.87 13.83
C GLN A 117 -17.83 -8.37 13.91
N GLY A 118 -18.70 -8.89 13.04
CA GLY A 118 -20.12 -8.49 13.00
C GLY A 118 -20.40 -7.16 12.30
N GLN A 119 -19.39 -6.51 11.71
CA GLN A 119 -19.53 -5.23 11.01
C GLN A 119 -19.22 -5.38 9.52
N ALA A 120 -19.93 -4.61 8.69
CA ALA A 120 -19.71 -4.57 7.24
C ALA A 120 -18.32 -4.02 6.92
N THR A 121 -17.56 -4.74 6.11
CA THR A 121 -16.20 -4.39 5.69
C THR A 121 -16.13 -4.47 4.17
N LEU A 122 -15.67 -3.42 3.50
CA LEU A 122 -15.51 -3.45 2.05
C LEU A 122 -14.52 -4.55 1.64
N VAL A 123 -14.83 -5.22 0.54
CA VAL A 123 -13.98 -6.25 -0.07
C VAL A 123 -13.22 -5.62 -1.23
N SER A 124 -11.93 -5.90 -1.31
CA SER A 124 -11.03 -5.49 -2.40
C SER A 124 -10.80 -6.64 -3.38
N TRP A 125 -10.00 -6.45 -4.43
CA TRP A 125 -9.75 -7.55 -5.37
C TRP A 125 -8.87 -8.62 -4.74
N SER A 126 -7.75 -8.19 -4.15
CA SER A 126 -6.78 -9.12 -3.59
C SER A 126 -6.87 -9.27 -2.08
N GLY A 127 -7.54 -8.38 -1.35
CA GLY A 127 -7.50 -8.40 0.11
C GLY A 127 -6.15 -7.95 0.66
N SER A 128 -5.39 -7.20 -0.15
CA SER A 128 -4.10 -6.62 0.20
C SER A 128 -4.31 -5.41 1.11
N MET A 129 -3.46 -5.22 2.13
CA MET A 129 -3.56 -4.05 3.01
C MET A 129 -3.36 -2.71 2.28
N PHE A 130 -2.53 -2.67 1.24
CA PHE A 130 -2.31 -1.45 0.46
C PHE A 130 -3.58 -0.93 -0.21
N GLU A 131 -4.44 -1.82 -0.74
CA GLU A 131 -5.71 -1.45 -1.38
C GLU A 131 -6.60 -0.63 -0.43
N TYR A 132 -6.50 -0.87 0.87
CA TYR A 132 -7.21 -0.14 1.91
C TYR A 132 -6.42 1.07 2.42
N LEU A 133 -5.14 0.89 2.74
CA LEU A 133 -4.42 1.81 3.62
C LEU A 133 -3.51 2.80 2.89
N MET A 134 -3.25 2.62 1.59
CA MET A 134 -2.51 3.60 0.80
C MET A 134 -3.28 4.92 0.62
N PRO A 135 -4.57 4.93 0.20
CA PRO A 135 -5.29 6.19 0.04
C PRO A 135 -5.31 7.08 1.30
N PRO A 136 -5.53 6.55 2.52
CA PRO A 136 -5.47 7.32 3.78
C PRO A 136 -4.12 7.97 4.11
N VAL A 137 -3.05 7.68 3.36
CA VAL A 137 -1.77 8.39 3.49
C VAL A 137 -1.94 9.87 3.14
N VAL A 138 -2.79 10.19 2.16
CA VAL A 138 -3.02 11.57 1.71
C VAL A 138 -4.50 11.97 1.73
N MET A 139 -5.41 11.01 1.74
CA MET A 139 -6.86 11.26 1.75
C MET A 139 -7.41 11.17 3.18
N HIS A 140 -8.32 12.07 3.55
CA HIS A 140 -9.06 11.98 4.81
C HIS A 140 -10.15 10.93 4.72
N GLU A 141 -10.23 10.10 5.76
CA GLU A 141 -11.33 9.17 5.93
C GLU A 141 -12.00 9.42 7.27
N ARG A 142 -13.20 10.03 7.21
CA ARG A 142 -13.89 10.47 8.41
C ARG A 142 -14.37 9.27 9.23
N GLN A 143 -14.21 9.39 10.54
CA GLN A 143 -14.69 8.38 11.49
C GLN A 143 -16.19 8.13 11.31
N GLY A 144 -16.60 6.87 11.30
CA GLY A 144 -17.98 6.44 11.03
C GLY A 144 -18.34 6.31 9.55
N GLY A 145 -17.42 6.67 8.64
CA GLY A 145 -17.54 6.37 7.23
C GLY A 145 -17.23 4.90 6.91
N ILE A 146 -17.76 4.40 5.79
CA ILE A 146 -17.55 3.02 5.34
C ILE A 146 -16.07 2.72 5.04
N LEU A 147 -15.33 3.68 4.49
CA LEU A 147 -13.90 3.55 4.20
C LEU A 147 -13.10 3.39 5.50
N ASN A 148 -13.22 4.35 6.42
CA ASN A 148 -12.57 4.30 7.73
C ASN A 148 -12.92 3.03 8.53
N GLN A 149 -14.18 2.59 8.50
CA GLN A 149 -14.59 1.34 9.14
C GLN A 149 -13.91 0.14 8.48
N SER A 150 -13.90 0.09 7.15
CA SER A 150 -13.30 -1.01 6.40
C SER A 150 -11.79 -1.08 6.60
N ASP A 151 -11.10 0.06 6.63
CA ASP A 151 -9.68 0.15 6.91
C ASP A 151 -9.34 -0.44 8.28
N ASN A 152 -10.04 -0.01 9.34
CA ASN A 152 -9.83 -0.55 10.69
C ASN A 152 -10.13 -2.05 10.76
N LEU A 153 -11.24 -2.52 10.18
CA LEU A 153 -11.62 -3.93 10.21
C LEU A 153 -10.69 -4.80 9.35
N SER A 154 -10.14 -4.27 8.26
CA SER A 154 -9.12 -4.96 7.45
C SER A 154 -7.86 -5.24 8.28
N ILE A 155 -7.42 -4.27 9.10
CA ILE A 155 -6.28 -4.44 10.02
C ILE A 155 -6.59 -5.50 11.07
N GLU A 156 -7.78 -5.48 11.68
CA GLU A 156 -8.18 -6.48 12.68
C GLU A 156 -8.18 -7.90 12.08
N LYS A 157 -8.69 -8.06 10.85
CA LYS A 157 -8.69 -9.34 10.15
C LYS A 157 -7.28 -9.81 9.80
N GLN A 158 -6.39 -8.90 9.38
CA GLN A 158 -4.97 -9.18 9.15
C GLN A 158 -4.25 -9.64 10.42
N ILE A 159 -4.46 -8.94 11.55
CA ILE A 159 -3.93 -9.31 12.87
C ILE A 159 -4.42 -10.71 13.28
N ALA A 160 -5.73 -10.96 13.14
CA ALA A 160 -6.32 -12.25 13.47
C ALA A 160 -5.77 -13.38 12.60
N TYR A 161 -5.58 -13.14 11.29
CA TYR A 161 -5.00 -14.11 10.37
C TYR A 161 -3.54 -14.44 10.73
N GLY A 162 -2.69 -13.44 10.94
CA GLY A 162 -1.31 -13.66 11.40
C GLY A 162 -1.25 -14.43 12.71
N ARG A 163 -2.15 -14.11 13.67
CA ARG A 163 -2.28 -14.86 14.93
C ARG A 163 -2.68 -16.32 14.71
N SER A 164 -3.63 -16.61 13.82
CA SER A 164 -4.05 -18.00 13.54
C SER A 164 -2.94 -18.86 12.96
N LEU A 165 -2.00 -18.24 12.24
CA LEU A 165 -0.84 -18.90 11.66
C LEU A 165 0.40 -18.87 12.57
N GLY A 166 0.34 -18.15 13.70
CA GLY A 166 1.48 -18.00 14.61
C GLY A 166 2.65 -17.17 14.05
N ILE A 167 2.38 -16.26 13.11
CA ILE A 167 3.39 -15.43 12.43
C ILE A 167 3.07 -13.93 12.57
N PRO A 168 3.98 -13.00 12.17
CA PRO A 168 3.64 -11.59 12.01
C PRO A 168 2.51 -11.39 11.00
N TRP A 169 1.79 -10.27 11.09
CA TRP A 169 0.73 -9.90 10.14
C TRP A 169 1.20 -8.81 9.17
N GLY A 170 0.39 -8.51 8.14
CA GLY A 170 0.73 -7.51 7.12
C GLY A 170 0.85 -8.09 5.72
N VAL A 171 -0.12 -8.89 5.29
CA VAL A 171 -0.14 -9.42 3.92
C VAL A 171 -0.53 -8.30 2.96
N SER A 172 0.32 -8.06 1.97
CA SER A 172 0.16 -7.01 0.97
C SER A 172 0.96 -7.36 -0.29
N GLU A 173 0.73 -6.68 -1.41
CA GLU A 173 1.55 -6.84 -2.61
C GLU A 173 3.02 -6.57 -2.30
N SER A 174 3.89 -7.45 -2.80
CA SER A 174 5.31 -7.39 -2.49
C SER A 174 6.11 -8.32 -3.37
N ALA A 175 7.42 -8.12 -3.34
CA ALA A 175 8.34 -9.15 -3.76
C ALA A 175 8.26 -10.37 -2.83
N TYR A 176 8.47 -11.56 -3.36
CA TYR A 176 8.41 -12.81 -2.59
C TYR A 176 9.62 -13.70 -2.87
N HIS A 177 9.78 -14.80 -2.13
CA HIS A 177 10.97 -15.66 -2.25
C HIS A 177 10.89 -16.61 -3.46
N ALA A 178 10.70 -16.03 -4.65
CA ALA A 178 10.95 -16.63 -5.94
C ALA A 178 11.79 -15.69 -6.79
N ARG A 179 12.59 -16.24 -7.70
CA ARG A 179 13.48 -15.45 -8.56
C ARG A 179 13.35 -15.87 -10.02
N ASP A 180 13.57 -14.93 -10.92
CA ASP A 180 13.74 -15.23 -12.34
C ASP A 180 15.17 -15.74 -12.64
N ARG A 181 15.48 -15.89 -13.93
CA ARG A 181 16.80 -16.35 -14.40
C ARG A 181 17.92 -15.37 -14.10
N GLU A 182 17.61 -14.10 -13.90
CA GLU A 182 18.55 -13.02 -13.57
C GLU A 182 18.65 -12.79 -12.05
N MET A 183 18.05 -13.68 -11.26
CA MET A 183 18.02 -13.63 -9.81
C MET A 183 17.25 -12.45 -9.22
N ASN A 184 16.39 -11.79 -10.01
CA ASN A 184 15.49 -10.77 -9.51
C ASN A 184 14.34 -11.42 -8.74
N TYR A 185 14.06 -10.91 -7.55
CA TYR A 185 12.87 -11.31 -6.82
C TYR A 185 11.61 -11.00 -7.65
N GLN A 186 10.70 -11.96 -7.69
CA GLN A 186 9.42 -11.79 -8.37
C GLN A 186 8.44 -11.03 -7.48
N TYR A 187 7.49 -10.33 -8.11
CA TYR A 187 6.51 -9.49 -7.44
C TYR A 187 5.09 -10.00 -7.68
N HIS A 188 4.23 -9.94 -6.67
CA HIS A 188 2.86 -10.41 -6.80
C HIS A 188 1.92 -9.70 -5.82
N ASN A 189 0.61 -9.78 -6.10
CA ASN A 189 -0.42 -9.35 -5.17
C ASN A 189 -0.77 -10.47 -4.18
N PHE A 190 -0.64 -10.17 -2.88
CA PHE A 190 -1.03 -11.08 -1.80
C PHE A 190 -2.13 -10.45 -0.97
N GLY A 191 -2.98 -11.28 -0.38
CA GLY A 191 -3.97 -10.80 0.57
C GLY A 191 -4.57 -11.89 1.43
N VAL A 192 -5.42 -11.46 2.35
CA VAL A 192 -6.00 -12.33 3.38
C VAL A 192 -7.35 -12.90 2.94
N PRO A 193 -7.57 -14.22 3.11
CA PRO A 193 -8.88 -14.83 2.88
C PRO A 193 -10.00 -14.11 3.64
N GLY A 194 -11.10 -13.86 2.94
CA GLY A 194 -12.23 -13.11 3.49
C GLY A 194 -12.17 -11.59 3.33
N LEU A 195 -11.06 -11.02 2.83
CA LEU A 195 -10.97 -9.59 2.47
C LEU A 195 -10.89 -9.32 0.96
N GLY A 196 -10.64 -10.37 0.16
CA GLY A 196 -10.53 -10.27 -1.29
C GLY A 196 -11.48 -11.19 -2.04
N LEU A 197 -11.72 -10.89 -3.32
CA LEU A 197 -12.53 -11.71 -4.23
C LEU A 197 -11.72 -12.82 -4.91
N LYS A 198 -10.40 -12.72 -4.91
CA LYS A 198 -9.49 -13.70 -5.54
C LYS A 198 -9.55 -15.05 -4.81
N ARG A 199 -9.51 -16.16 -5.57
CA ARG A 199 -9.70 -17.53 -5.05
C ARG A 199 -8.47 -18.16 -4.39
N ASP A 200 -7.28 -17.74 -4.79
CA ASP A 200 -6.00 -18.29 -4.32
C ASP A 200 -5.45 -17.57 -3.08
N LEU A 201 -6.28 -16.76 -2.42
CA LEU A 201 -5.88 -16.04 -1.21
C LEU A 201 -5.59 -17.02 -0.09
N GLY A 202 -4.51 -16.76 0.65
CA GLY A 202 -4.03 -17.62 1.72
C GLY A 202 -3.16 -18.80 1.27
N ASN A 203 -3.06 -19.10 -0.03
CA ASN A 203 -2.11 -20.11 -0.53
C ASN A 203 -0.65 -19.67 -0.35
N ASN A 204 -0.44 -18.36 -0.35
CA ASN A 204 0.86 -17.72 -0.23
C ASN A 204 0.81 -16.79 0.97
N VAL A 205 1.68 -17.03 1.94
CA VAL A 205 1.74 -16.27 3.18
C VAL A 205 3.00 -15.42 3.17
N VAL A 206 2.90 -14.26 2.53
CA VAL A 206 3.99 -13.29 2.41
C VAL A 206 3.63 -12.06 3.23
N ILE A 207 4.50 -11.71 4.17
CA ILE A 207 4.28 -10.57 5.08
C ILE A 207 5.18 -9.42 4.66
N ALA A 208 4.56 -8.29 4.32
CA ALA A 208 5.25 -7.09 3.89
C ALA A 208 5.31 -6.08 5.04
N PRO A 209 6.50 -5.73 5.58
CA PRO A 209 6.62 -4.82 6.71
C PRO A 209 6.00 -3.44 6.49
N TYR A 210 6.03 -2.92 5.25
CA TYR A 210 5.43 -1.63 4.92
C TYR A 210 3.91 -1.61 5.16
N ALA A 211 3.24 -2.76 5.08
CA ALA A 211 1.82 -2.87 5.41
C ALA A 211 1.60 -2.55 6.90
N SER A 212 2.43 -3.09 7.79
CA SER A 212 2.38 -2.74 9.22
C SER A 212 2.64 -1.24 9.46
N LEU A 213 3.52 -0.64 8.66
CA LEU A 213 3.78 0.80 8.70
C LEU A 213 2.57 1.61 8.20
N LEU A 214 1.90 1.20 7.13
CA LEU A 214 0.62 1.79 6.70
C LEU A 214 -0.44 1.74 7.81
N ALA A 215 -0.55 0.59 8.50
CA ALA A 215 -1.48 0.41 9.61
C ALA A 215 -1.14 1.24 10.85
N SER A 216 0.07 1.78 11.00
CA SER A 216 0.43 2.62 12.14
C SER A 216 -0.39 3.90 12.22
N GLN A 217 -0.98 4.33 11.10
CA GLN A 217 -1.89 5.47 11.01
C GLN A 217 -3.20 5.26 11.79
N PHE A 218 -3.55 4.01 12.08
CA PHE A 218 -4.81 3.60 12.72
C PHE A 218 -4.56 2.86 14.05
N LYS A 219 -3.57 1.97 14.06
CA LYS A 219 -3.26 1.03 15.16
C LYS A 219 -1.75 1.08 15.48
N PRO A 220 -1.22 2.24 15.96
CA PRO A 220 0.22 2.44 16.11
C PRO A 220 0.87 1.46 17.09
N ARG A 221 0.18 1.08 18.17
CA ARG A 221 0.72 0.15 19.18
C ARG A 221 0.88 -1.25 18.61
N GLU A 222 -0.12 -1.72 17.90
CA GLU A 222 -0.16 -3.02 17.24
C GLU A 222 0.87 -3.10 16.11
N ALA A 223 0.99 -2.04 15.32
CA ALA A 223 1.99 -1.90 14.27
C ALA A 223 3.42 -2.02 14.83
N VAL A 224 3.76 -1.24 15.87
CA VAL A 224 5.08 -1.30 16.52
C VAL A 224 5.38 -2.70 17.08
N ALA A 225 4.40 -3.31 17.77
CA ALA A 225 4.57 -4.66 18.29
C ALA A 225 4.81 -5.70 17.18
N ASN A 226 4.17 -5.54 16.02
CA ASN A 226 4.37 -6.43 14.87
C ASN A 226 5.72 -6.19 14.17
N LEU A 227 6.11 -4.93 14.01
CA LEU A 227 7.40 -4.53 13.45
C LEU A 227 8.57 -5.03 14.30
N ALA A 228 8.41 -5.09 15.62
CA ALA A 228 9.39 -5.73 16.51
C ALA A 228 9.54 -7.23 16.23
N LYS A 229 8.44 -7.95 15.96
CA LYS A 229 8.49 -9.37 15.56
C LYS A 229 9.14 -9.54 14.19
N LEU A 230 8.83 -8.66 13.24
CA LEU A 230 9.46 -8.65 11.91
C LEU A 230 10.96 -8.37 12.00
N ASN A 231 11.38 -7.46 12.88
CA ASN A 231 12.79 -7.21 13.15
C ASN A 231 13.48 -8.47 13.73
N ALA A 232 12.83 -9.15 14.67
CA ALA A 232 13.38 -10.38 15.28
C ALA A 232 13.59 -11.53 14.27
N VAL A 233 12.90 -11.51 13.13
CA VAL A 233 13.12 -12.48 12.03
C VAL A 233 14.07 -11.96 10.94
N GLY A 234 14.74 -10.83 11.18
CA GLY A 234 15.75 -10.26 10.27
C GLY A 234 15.17 -9.41 9.13
N ALA A 235 13.92 -8.96 9.22
CA ALA A 235 13.31 -8.15 8.17
C ALA A 235 13.80 -6.69 8.13
N LEU A 236 14.55 -6.24 9.14
CA LEU A 236 15.10 -4.88 9.20
C LEU A 236 16.50 -4.86 8.60
N GLY A 237 16.70 -4.04 7.58
CA GLY A 237 18.00 -3.80 6.98
C GLY A 237 18.45 -2.35 7.08
N VAL A 238 19.46 -2.00 6.29
CA VAL A 238 20.13 -0.69 6.31
C VAL A 238 19.22 0.47 5.91
N PHE A 239 18.33 0.30 4.93
CA PHE A 239 17.41 1.37 4.49
C PHE A 239 16.02 1.25 5.12
N GLY A 240 15.94 0.66 6.31
CA GLY A 240 14.69 0.28 6.94
C GLY A 240 14.31 -1.16 6.62
N TYR A 241 13.02 -1.47 6.75
CA TYR A 241 12.54 -2.84 6.52
C TYR A 241 12.68 -3.24 5.06
N TYR A 242 13.12 -4.47 4.82
CA TYR A 242 13.07 -5.12 3.53
C TYR A 242 11.63 -5.31 3.05
N ASP A 243 11.49 -5.65 1.77
CA ASP A 243 10.19 -5.69 1.10
C ASP A 243 9.20 -6.69 1.72
N ALA A 244 9.70 -7.88 2.07
CA ALA A 244 8.85 -8.93 2.61
C ALA A 244 9.62 -10.02 3.38
N VAL A 245 8.84 -10.82 4.12
CA VAL A 245 9.22 -12.12 4.67
C VAL A 245 8.23 -13.16 4.16
N ASP A 246 8.73 -14.16 3.42
CA ASP A 246 7.91 -15.23 2.85
C ASP A 246 7.85 -16.42 3.82
N PHE A 247 6.65 -16.76 4.27
CA PHE A 247 6.35 -17.91 5.15
C PHE A 247 5.75 -19.09 4.38
N THR A 248 5.73 -19.04 3.05
CA THR A 248 5.09 -20.07 2.23
C THR A 248 5.94 -21.33 2.18
N GLY A 249 5.42 -22.44 2.71
CA GLY A 249 6.20 -23.66 2.91
C GLY A 249 6.94 -24.18 1.68
N SER A 250 6.34 -24.07 0.49
CA SER A 250 6.95 -24.50 -0.78
C SER A 250 8.08 -23.60 -1.30
N ARG A 251 8.24 -22.38 -0.75
CA ARG A 251 9.27 -21.40 -1.16
C ARG A 251 10.34 -21.16 -0.10
N VAL A 252 10.16 -21.72 1.09
CA VAL A 252 11.11 -21.60 2.19
C VAL A 252 12.18 -22.70 2.05
N PRO A 253 13.49 -22.38 2.23
CA PRO A 253 14.55 -23.37 2.20
C PRO A 253 14.35 -24.48 3.23
N GLU A 254 14.90 -25.67 2.97
CA GLU A 254 14.78 -26.82 3.86
C GLU A 254 15.28 -26.50 5.28
N GLY A 255 14.51 -26.90 6.29
CA GLY A 255 14.81 -26.63 7.70
C GLY A 255 14.60 -25.18 8.16
N LYS A 256 14.12 -24.27 7.30
CA LYS A 256 13.73 -22.90 7.67
C LYS A 256 12.21 -22.78 7.81
N ARG A 257 11.78 -21.75 8.54
CA ARG A 257 10.35 -21.41 8.72
C ARG A 257 9.88 -20.24 7.84
N TYR A 258 10.84 -19.47 7.32
CA TYR A 258 10.60 -18.30 6.48
C TYR A 258 11.86 -17.95 5.69
N ALA A 259 11.71 -17.09 4.68
CA ALA A 259 12.80 -16.48 3.94
C ALA A 259 12.61 -14.96 3.84
N VAL A 260 13.66 -14.20 4.18
CA VAL A 260 13.65 -12.73 4.05
C VAL A 260 13.94 -12.36 2.59
N VAL A 261 13.11 -11.49 2.02
CA VAL A 261 13.26 -10.97 0.66
C VAL A 261 14.09 -9.69 0.74
N HIS A 262 15.39 -9.80 0.49
CA HIS A 262 16.36 -8.70 0.69
C HIS A 262 16.30 -7.67 -0.47
N ASN A 263 15.12 -7.11 -0.69
CA ASN A 263 14.83 -6.08 -1.68
C ASN A 263 14.28 -4.83 -0.98
N TYR A 264 14.42 -3.68 -1.63
CA TYR A 264 13.78 -2.43 -1.23
C TYR A 264 13.01 -1.85 -2.41
N MET A 265 11.72 -1.61 -2.23
CA MET A 265 10.90 -0.92 -3.23
C MET A 265 10.70 0.55 -2.82
N ALA A 266 11.02 1.48 -3.71
CA ALA A 266 10.96 2.91 -3.42
C ALA A 266 9.56 3.36 -2.97
N HIS A 267 8.50 2.82 -3.57
CA HIS A 267 7.12 3.14 -3.20
C HIS A 267 6.74 2.58 -1.82
N HIS A 268 7.18 1.37 -1.46
CA HIS A 268 6.96 0.82 -0.11
C HIS A 268 7.71 1.63 0.97
N GLN A 269 8.93 2.10 0.68
CA GLN A 269 9.65 3.00 1.59
C GLN A 269 8.99 4.37 1.69
N GLY A 270 8.56 4.94 0.56
CA GLY A 270 7.81 6.20 0.52
C GLY A 270 6.57 6.12 1.40
N MET A 271 5.73 5.10 1.19
CA MET A 271 4.54 4.85 2.01
C MET A 271 4.86 4.62 3.48
N SER A 272 5.95 3.93 3.79
CA SER A 272 6.40 3.72 5.16
C SER A 272 6.72 5.04 5.86
N ILE A 273 7.52 5.90 5.22
CA ILE A 273 7.93 7.20 5.76
C ILE A 273 6.71 8.11 5.95
N THR A 274 5.83 8.21 4.95
CA THR A 274 4.64 9.05 5.04
C THR A 274 3.65 8.55 6.08
N SER A 275 3.53 7.23 6.27
CA SER A 275 2.65 6.65 7.30
C SER A 275 3.16 6.90 8.71
N ILE A 276 4.47 6.77 8.94
CA ILE A 276 5.11 7.20 10.19
C ILE A 276 4.86 8.70 10.40
N GLY A 277 5.08 9.51 9.37
CA GLY A 277 4.81 10.95 9.38
C GLY A 277 3.37 11.25 9.80
N ASN A 278 2.39 10.56 9.24
CA ASN A 278 1.00 10.73 9.63
C ASN A 278 0.72 10.30 11.09
N ALA A 279 1.37 9.24 11.57
CA ALA A 279 1.20 8.79 12.95
C ALA A 279 1.80 9.77 13.98
N VAL A 280 2.95 10.39 13.68
CA VAL A 280 3.67 11.27 14.63
C VAL A 280 3.41 12.76 14.43
N LEU A 281 2.97 13.17 13.23
CA LEU A 281 2.65 14.56 12.87
C LEU A 281 1.15 14.77 12.67
N ASN A 282 0.31 13.93 13.28
CA ASN A 282 -1.15 14.04 13.28
C ASN A 282 -1.78 14.13 11.87
N GLY A 283 -1.27 13.38 10.91
CA GLY A 283 -1.88 13.31 9.58
C GLY A 283 -1.65 14.54 8.69
N ARG A 284 -0.65 15.38 8.97
CA ARG A 284 -0.40 16.65 8.26
C ARG A 284 -0.34 16.55 6.74
N LEU A 285 0.03 15.39 6.20
CA LEU A 285 0.03 15.18 4.74
C LEU A 285 -1.39 15.18 4.17
N ARG A 286 -2.36 14.62 4.91
CA ARG A 286 -3.78 14.68 4.55
C ARG A 286 -4.31 16.11 4.59
N ASP A 287 -3.99 16.84 5.65
CA ASP A 287 -4.41 18.25 5.78
C ASP A 287 -3.91 19.08 4.60
N ARG A 288 -2.69 18.83 4.12
CA ARG A 288 -2.12 19.51 2.94
C ARG A 288 -2.85 19.15 1.65
N PHE A 289 -3.21 17.89 1.46
CA PHE A 289 -3.95 17.45 0.27
C PHE A 289 -5.36 18.06 0.24
N HIS A 290 -6.02 18.10 1.39
CA HIS A 290 -7.38 18.62 1.53
C HIS A 290 -7.49 20.13 1.63
N ALA A 291 -6.38 20.85 1.87
CA ALA A 291 -6.33 22.31 1.83
C ALA A 291 -6.39 22.88 0.40
N ASP A 292 -6.27 22.05 -0.65
CA ASP A 292 -6.46 22.49 -2.03
C ASP A 292 -7.96 22.67 -2.33
N PRO A 293 -8.42 23.86 -2.78
CA PRO A 293 -9.83 24.10 -3.06
C PRO A 293 -10.46 23.13 -4.06
N VAL A 294 -9.66 22.59 -4.99
CA VAL A 294 -10.12 21.60 -5.98
C VAL A 294 -10.49 20.30 -5.28
N VAL A 295 -9.66 19.86 -4.33
CA VAL A 295 -9.89 18.65 -3.53
C VAL A 295 -11.02 18.86 -2.53
N GLU A 296 -11.05 20.02 -1.87
CA GLU A 296 -12.10 20.39 -0.91
C GLU A 296 -13.50 20.25 -1.52
N ALA A 297 -13.67 20.71 -2.77
CA ALA A 297 -14.94 20.62 -3.50
C ALA A 297 -15.43 19.18 -3.72
N ALA A 298 -14.53 18.19 -3.71
CA ALA A 298 -14.86 16.78 -3.90
C ALA A 298 -15.04 16.00 -2.58
N GLU A 299 -14.80 16.61 -1.42
CA GLU A 299 -14.82 15.92 -0.11
C GLU A 299 -16.14 15.23 0.22
N LEU A 300 -17.27 15.76 -0.29
CA LEU A 300 -18.59 15.18 -0.04
C LEU A 300 -18.69 13.72 -0.53
N LEU A 301 -17.89 13.33 -1.54
CA LEU A 301 -17.82 11.95 -2.02
C LEU A 301 -17.31 10.97 -0.94
N LEU A 302 -16.52 11.46 0.00
CA LEU A 302 -15.95 10.68 1.09
C LEU A 302 -16.93 10.51 2.26
N GLN A 303 -18.06 11.22 2.25
CA GLN A 303 -19.06 11.18 3.31
C GLN A 303 -20.10 10.07 3.09
N GLU A 304 -19.62 8.82 3.08
CA GLU A 304 -20.49 7.66 2.96
C GLU A 304 -20.52 6.87 4.28
N LYS A 305 -21.71 6.75 4.89
CA LYS A 305 -21.88 6.00 6.15
C LYS A 305 -21.73 4.51 5.93
N ALA A 306 -21.14 3.82 6.91
CA ALA A 306 -21.13 2.37 6.92
C ALA A 306 -22.58 1.80 6.99
N PRO A 307 -22.91 0.78 6.18
CA PRO A 307 -24.23 0.16 6.22
C PRO A 307 -24.42 -0.60 7.54
N ARG A 308 -25.60 -0.41 8.18
CA ARG A 308 -25.97 -1.14 9.41
C ARG A 308 -26.36 -2.59 9.15
N VAL A 309 -26.94 -2.82 7.98
CA VAL A 309 -27.33 -4.15 7.48
C VAL A 309 -26.77 -4.25 6.08
N ALA A 310 -25.98 -5.28 5.84
CA ALA A 310 -25.45 -5.54 4.52
C ALA A 310 -25.46 -7.04 4.26
N VAL A 311 -25.75 -7.43 3.03
CA VAL A 311 -25.67 -8.82 2.60
C VAL A 311 -24.22 -9.10 2.25
N PRO A 312 -23.52 -9.95 3.02
CA PRO A 312 -22.12 -10.21 2.74
C PRO A 312 -22.00 -10.94 1.41
N VAL A 313 -21.05 -10.51 0.57
CA VAL A 313 -20.66 -11.27 -0.61
C VAL A 313 -19.92 -12.53 -0.18
N ARG A 314 -20.05 -13.60 -0.97
CA ARG A 314 -19.26 -14.81 -0.74
C ARG A 314 -17.81 -14.54 -1.13
N THR A 315 -16.95 -14.44 -0.14
CA THR A 315 -15.49 -14.46 -0.32
C THR A 315 -14.99 -15.91 -0.26
N PRO A 316 -13.95 -16.28 -1.03
CA PRO A 316 -13.33 -17.61 -0.92
C PRO A 316 -12.84 -17.86 0.51
N ASP A 317 -13.25 -19.00 1.09
CA ASP A 317 -12.76 -19.46 2.39
C ASP A 317 -11.40 -20.16 2.21
N ALA A 318 -10.58 -20.15 3.27
CA ALA A 318 -9.25 -20.78 3.27
C ALA A 318 -9.24 -22.32 3.09
N GLY A 319 -10.39 -22.95 2.78
CA GLY A 319 -10.57 -24.40 2.70
C GLY A 319 -11.39 -24.90 1.51
N GLU A 320 -11.73 -24.06 0.52
CA GLU A 320 -12.32 -24.57 -0.72
C GLU A 320 -11.24 -25.25 -1.58
N PRO A 321 -11.42 -26.53 -1.98
CA PRO A 321 -10.41 -27.24 -2.76
C PRO A 321 -10.26 -26.60 -4.14
N LEU A 322 -9.01 -26.38 -4.55
CA LEU A 322 -8.65 -25.97 -5.90
C LEU A 322 -9.02 -27.10 -6.87
N THR A 323 -9.52 -26.76 -8.05
CA THR A 323 -9.60 -27.74 -9.14
C THR A 323 -8.18 -28.08 -9.61
N GLU A 324 -7.95 -29.31 -10.08
CA GLU A 324 -6.64 -29.82 -10.55
C GLU A 324 -5.91 -28.87 -11.53
N VAL A 325 -6.65 -28.03 -12.26
CA VAL A 325 -6.11 -27.03 -13.20
C VAL A 325 -5.30 -25.92 -12.50
N THR A 326 -5.72 -25.52 -11.30
CA THR A 326 -5.06 -24.47 -10.50
C THR A 326 -3.82 -25.00 -9.76
N GLU A 327 -3.84 -26.25 -9.31
CA GLU A 327 -2.66 -26.91 -8.74
C GLU A 327 -1.55 -27.07 -9.78
N ARG A 328 -1.89 -27.44 -11.02
CA ARG A 328 -0.92 -27.54 -12.12
C ARG A 328 -0.30 -26.19 -12.54
N LEU A 329 -0.98 -25.07 -12.32
CA LEU A 329 -0.44 -23.73 -12.62
C LEU A 329 0.49 -23.20 -11.52
N GLY A 330 0.36 -23.69 -10.28
CA GLY A 330 1.18 -23.27 -9.14
C GLY A 330 2.37 -24.18 -8.82
N ALA A 331 2.36 -25.44 -9.26
CA ALA A 331 3.25 -26.47 -8.71
C ALA A 331 4.64 -26.62 -9.34
N GLU A 332 4.95 -26.05 -10.51
CA GLU A 332 6.22 -26.40 -11.19
C GLU A 332 6.93 -25.23 -11.88
N LYS A 333 7.41 -24.19 -11.18
CA LYS A 333 8.34 -23.20 -11.80
C LYS A 333 9.37 -22.54 -10.86
N TYR A 334 9.67 -23.06 -9.68
CA TYR A 334 10.58 -22.36 -8.76
C TYR A 334 11.84 -23.16 -8.45
N ARG A 335 13.00 -22.56 -8.73
CA ARG A 335 14.30 -23.05 -8.25
C ARG A 335 14.56 -22.43 -6.87
N VAL A 336 14.73 -23.27 -5.86
CA VAL A 336 15.09 -22.84 -4.50
C VAL A 336 16.59 -22.51 -4.48
N VAL A 337 16.95 -21.33 -3.99
CA VAL A 337 18.36 -20.92 -3.78
C VAL A 337 18.55 -20.57 -2.31
N GLU A 338 19.42 -21.32 -1.64
CA GLU A 338 19.57 -21.31 -0.17
C GLU A 338 20.34 -20.10 0.37
N ASN A 339 21.23 -19.49 -0.43
CA ASN A 339 22.04 -18.35 0.01
C ASN A 339 22.29 -17.32 -1.12
N PRO A 340 21.40 -16.32 -1.28
CA PRO A 340 21.53 -15.30 -2.32
C PRO A 340 22.73 -14.36 -2.14
N ALA A 341 23.35 -14.31 -0.96
CA ALA A 341 24.52 -13.47 -0.70
C ALA A 341 25.86 -14.15 -1.06
N ARG A 342 25.86 -15.44 -1.40
CA ARG A 342 27.10 -16.21 -1.68
C ARG A 342 27.10 -16.97 -3.01
N GLN A 343 25.98 -17.03 -3.72
CA GLN A 343 25.89 -17.68 -5.04
C GLN A 343 25.04 -16.79 -5.96
N PRO A 344 25.68 -16.00 -6.86
CA PRO A 344 24.99 -15.19 -7.85
C PRO A 344 24.29 -16.04 -8.91
#